data_AF-A0A2D8M0F7-F1
#
_entry.id   AF-A0A2D8M0F7-F1
#
_cell.length_a   1.000
_cell.length_b   1.000
_cell.length_c   1.000
_cell.angle_alpha   90.00
_cell.angle_beta   90.00
_cell.angle_gamma   90.00
#
_symmetry.space_group_name_H-M   'P 1'
#
loop_
_entity.id
_entity.type
_entity.pdbx_description
1 polymer ?
#
loop_
_entity_poly.entity_id
_entity_poly.type
_entity_poly.pdbx_seq_one_letter_code
_entity_poly.pdbx_strand_id
1 'polypeptide(L)'
;MDKNYIPVKYTGVKNTARLIKEIGVETAITELASYIEEDYKRWDQFDRSPRYASHTPDGVLELMPISDGEKFSFKYVNGHPKN
;
A
#
# COMPACT_ATOMS: atom_id res chain seq x y z
N MET A 1 -2.77 3.54 -32.18
CA MET A 1 -2.88 3.37 -30.71
C MET A 1 -4.31 3.65 -30.33
N ASP A 2 -4.88 2.82 -29.46
CA ASP A 2 -6.27 2.95 -29.02
C ASP A 2 -6.44 4.28 -28.26
N LYS A 3 -7.43 5.10 -28.62
CA LYS A 3 -7.62 6.45 -28.04
C LYS A 3 -8.03 6.43 -26.56
N ASN A 4 -8.30 5.25 -26.01
CA ASN A 4 -8.72 5.02 -24.63
C ASN A 4 -7.63 4.35 -23.76
N TYR A 5 -6.38 4.27 -24.24
CA TYR A 5 -5.29 3.74 -23.43
C TYR A 5 -4.93 4.71 -22.30
N ILE A 6 -5.21 4.32 -21.06
CA ILE A 6 -4.74 5.02 -19.86
C ILE A 6 -3.50 4.28 -19.34
N PRO A 7 -2.29 4.88 -19.41
CA PRO A 7 -1.08 4.23 -18.93
C PRO A 7 -1.11 4.07 -17.41
N VAL A 8 -0.76 2.88 -16.93
CA VAL A 8 -0.54 2.62 -15.50
C VAL A 8 0.90 2.99 -15.15
N LYS A 9 1.07 3.84 -14.12
CA LYS A 9 2.40 4.14 -13.58
C LYS A 9 2.87 2.98 -12.69
N TYR A 10 4.08 2.49 -12.93
CA TYR A 10 4.68 1.41 -12.15
C TYR A 10 5.93 1.87 -11.41
N THR A 11 5.94 1.66 -10.09
CA THR A 11 7.10 1.88 -9.22
C THR A 11 7.53 0.56 -8.62
N GLY A 12 8.61 -0.03 -9.16
CA GLY A 12 9.19 -1.27 -8.63
C GLY A 12 10.27 -1.03 -7.56
N VAL A 13 10.81 -2.13 -7.02
CA VAL A 13 11.78 -2.12 -5.89
C VAL A 13 12.95 -1.16 -6.09
N LYS A 14 13.60 -1.17 -7.27
CA LYS A 14 14.74 -0.27 -7.56
C LYS A 14 14.35 1.21 -7.55
N ASN A 15 13.15 1.53 -8.04
CA ASN A 15 12.64 2.90 -8.07
C ASN A 15 12.33 3.38 -6.65
N THR A 16 11.66 2.55 -5.84
CA THR A 16 11.37 2.86 -4.42
C THR A 16 12.65 3.02 -3.62
N ALA A 17 13.62 2.12 -3.76
CA ALA A 17 14.89 2.22 -3.04
C ALA A 17 15.66 3.49 -3.40
N ARG A 18 15.66 3.88 -4.69
CA ARG A 18 16.26 5.15 -5.12
C ARG A 18 15.53 6.35 -4.51
N LEU A 19 14.20 6.37 -4.54
CA LEU A 19 13.39 7.44 -3.97
C LEU A 19 13.65 7.62 -2.47
N ILE A 20 13.63 6.52 -1.70
CA ILE A 20 13.91 6.57 -0.25
C ILE A 20 15.34 7.06 0.01
N LYS A 21 16.31 6.67 -0.81
CA LYS A 21 17.69 7.17 -0.71
C LYS A 21 17.79 8.67 -1.01
N GLU A 22 17.04 9.17 -1.99
CA GLU A 22 17.00 10.59 -2.36
C GLU A 22 16.32 11.45 -1.29
N ILE A 23 15.24 10.96 -0.67
CA ILE A 23 14.52 11.65 0.43
C ILE A 23 15.30 11.58 1.75
N GLY A 24 15.98 10.46 1.99
CA GLY A 24 16.55 10.11 3.30
C GLY A 24 15.56 9.31 4.15
N VAL A 25 16.04 8.25 4.81
CA VAL A 25 15.19 7.29 5.53
C VAL A 25 14.42 7.94 6.68
N GLU A 26 15.08 8.78 7.47
CA GLU A 26 14.48 9.47 8.61
C GLU A 26 13.34 10.40 8.17
N THR A 27 13.59 11.23 7.16
CA THR A 27 12.59 12.11 6.54
C THR A 27 11.42 11.29 5.99
N ALA A 28 11.71 10.23 5.23
CA ALA A 28 10.67 9.40 4.63
C ALA A 28 9.74 8.75 5.66
N ILE A 29 10.29 8.25 6.78
CA ILE A 29 9.49 7.67 7.86
C ILE A 29 8.69 8.75 8.58
N THR A 30 9.30 9.90 8.86
CA THR A 30 8.66 11.01 9.59
C THR A 30 7.47 11.57 8.80
N GLU A 31 7.66 11.84 7.50
CA GLU A 31 6.59 12.33 6.64
C GLU A 31 5.49 11.27 6.46
N LEU A 32 5.86 10.00 6.27
CA LEU A 32 4.87 8.92 6.17
C LEU A 32 4.03 8.80 7.45
N ALA A 33 4.64 8.96 8.63
CA ALA A 33 3.92 8.96 9.90
C ALA A 33 2.90 10.12 9.97
N SER A 34 3.25 11.31 9.50
CA SER A 34 2.32 12.44 9.43
C SER A 34 1.10 12.14 8.53
N TYR A 35 1.31 11.53 7.35
CA TYR A 35 0.20 11.11 6.50
C TYR A 35 -0.70 10.05 7.17
N ILE A 36 -0.09 9.08 7.86
CA ILE A 36 -0.85 8.07 8.63
C ILE A 36 -1.68 8.74 9.72
N GLU A 37 -1.11 9.71 10.46
CA GLU A 37 -1.83 10.44 11.50
C GLU A 37 -3.03 11.22 10.94
N GLU A 38 -2.85 11.92 9.81
CA GLU A 38 -3.94 12.64 9.14
C GLU A 38 -5.04 11.71 8.65
N ASP A 39 -4.70 10.56 8.08
CA ASP A 39 -5.67 9.55 7.67
C ASP A 39 -6.46 8.99 8.88
N TYR A 40 -5.80 8.73 9.99
CA TYR A 40 -6.48 8.27 11.21
C TYR A 40 -7.39 9.33 11.83
N LYS A 41 -7.12 10.63 11.65
CA LYS A 41 -8.05 11.70 12.10
C LYS A 41 -9.37 11.70 11.36
N ARG A 42 -9.40 11.15 10.13
CA ARG A 42 -10.60 11.04 9.28
C ARG A 42 -11.07 9.59 9.11
N TRP A 43 -10.78 8.73 10.09
CA TRP A 43 -10.99 7.27 10.04
C TRP A 43 -12.41 6.84 9.63
N ASP A 44 -13.44 7.58 10.06
CA ASP A 44 -14.84 7.25 9.75
C ASP A 44 -15.25 7.56 8.31
N GLN A 45 -14.42 8.29 7.55
CA GLN A 45 -14.64 8.55 6.12
C GLN A 45 -14.20 7.38 5.23
N PHE A 46 -13.45 6.41 5.78
CA PHE A 46 -12.99 5.27 5.02
C PHE A 46 -14.04 4.15 4.99
N ASP A 47 -14.32 3.66 3.78
CA ASP A 47 -14.91 2.35 3.55
C ASP A 47 -13.83 1.29 3.84
N ARG A 48 -14.07 0.56 4.94
CA ARG A 48 -13.13 -0.37 5.54
C ARG A 48 -13.75 -1.75 5.50
N SER A 49 -12.93 -2.74 5.18
CA SER A 49 -13.30 -4.14 5.30
C SER A 49 -12.19 -4.93 6.01
N PRO A 50 -12.52 -6.05 6.67
CA PRO A 50 -11.50 -7.01 7.06
C PRO A 50 -10.71 -7.47 5.83
N ARG A 51 -9.41 -7.63 5.99
CA ARG A 51 -8.55 -8.20 4.94
C ARG A 51 -9.02 -9.61 4.56
N TYR A 52 -8.93 -9.94 3.28
CA TYR A 52 -9.06 -11.32 2.82
C TYR A 52 -7.78 -12.08 3.16
N ALA A 53 -7.91 -13.31 3.68
CA ALA A 53 -6.77 -14.17 4.01
C ALA A 53 -6.99 -15.58 3.43
N SER A 54 -5.97 -16.08 2.74
CA SER A 54 -5.87 -17.46 2.27
C SER A 54 -4.73 -18.16 3.00
N HIS A 55 -5.08 -19.09 3.89
CA HIS A 55 -4.11 -19.83 4.70
C HIS A 55 -3.51 -21.00 3.92
N THR A 56 -2.20 -21.18 4.07
CA THR A 56 -1.45 -22.36 3.61
C THR A 56 -0.84 -23.06 4.84
N PRO A 57 -0.39 -24.32 4.74
CA PRO A 57 0.24 -25.01 5.88
C PRO A 57 1.43 -24.26 6.50
N ASP A 58 2.16 -23.46 5.71
CA ASP A 58 3.38 -22.76 6.12
C ASP A 58 3.23 -21.23 6.18
N GLY A 59 2.01 -20.69 6.03
CA GLY A 59 1.81 -19.24 6.05
C GLY A 59 0.44 -18.75 5.59
N VAL A 60 0.44 -17.54 5.04
CA VAL A 60 -0.78 -16.84 4.61
C VAL A 60 -0.49 -15.92 3.42
N LEU A 61 -1.48 -15.76 2.55
CA LEU A 61 -1.58 -14.72 1.52
C LEU A 61 -2.75 -13.81 1.86
N GLU A 62 -2.56 -12.49 1.84
CA GLU A 62 -3.57 -11.52 2.24
C GLU A 62 -3.80 -10.43 1.17
N LEU A 63 -5.04 -9.95 1.08
CA LEU A 63 -5.42 -8.74 0.36
C LEU A 63 -6.02 -7.74 1.35
N MET A 64 -5.46 -6.52 1.38
CA MET A 64 -5.85 -5.46 2.31
C MET A 64 -6.41 -4.25 1.54
N PRO A 65 -7.72 -4.22 1.20
CA PRO A 65 -8.34 -3.10 0.49
C PRO A 65 -8.80 -1.98 1.45
N ILE A 66 -8.81 -0.75 0.96
CA ILE A 66 -9.39 0.42 1.63
C ILE A 66 -9.80 1.47 0.59
N SER A 67 -10.86 2.22 0.86
CA SER A 67 -11.32 3.34 0.02
C SER A 67 -11.73 4.53 0.87
N ASP A 68 -11.50 5.75 0.40
CA ASP A 68 -12.07 6.98 0.98
C ASP A 68 -13.19 7.58 0.10
N GLY A 69 -13.67 6.83 -0.88
CA GLY A 69 -14.70 7.27 -1.83
C GLY A 69 -14.15 8.01 -3.05
N GLU A 70 -12.93 8.53 -2.99
CA GLU A 70 -12.23 9.13 -4.14
C GLU A 70 -11.10 8.24 -4.66
N LYS A 71 -10.34 7.63 -3.74
CA LYS A 71 -9.21 6.75 -4.04
C LYS A 71 -9.45 5.38 -3.45
N PHE A 72 -9.26 4.36 -4.27
CA PHE A 72 -9.20 2.97 -3.84
C PHE A 72 -7.75 2.49 -3.82
N SER A 73 -7.35 1.84 -2.73
CA SER A 73 -6.02 1.22 -2.59
C SER A 73 -6.16 -0.20 -2.08
N PHE A 74 -5.24 -1.08 -2.50
CA PHE A 74 -5.11 -2.41 -1.91
C PHE A 74 -3.65 -2.84 -1.87
N LYS A 75 -3.34 -3.74 -0.93
CA LYS A 75 -2.02 -4.38 -0.82
C LYS A 75 -2.18 -5.90 -0.87
N TYR A 76 -1.40 -6.54 -1.76
CA TYR A 76 -1.12 -7.97 -1.69
C TYR A 76 0.12 -8.20 -0.82
N VAL A 77 0.04 -9.12 0.12
CA VAL A 77 1.16 -9.44 1.03
C VAL A 77 1.10 -10.89 1.45
N ASN A 78 2.25 -11.49 1.74
CA ASN A 78 2.33 -12.82 2.33
C ASN A 78 3.00 -12.77 3.71
N GLY A 79 2.68 -13.76 4.54
CA GLY A 79 3.39 -14.04 5.80
C GLY A 79 3.81 -15.50 5.81
N HIS A 80 5.08 -15.78 5.53
CA HIS A 80 5.66 -17.12 5.56
C HIS A 80 6.91 -17.09 6.46
N PRO A 81 6.83 -17.53 7.73
CA PRO A 81 7.93 -17.40 8.69
C PRO A 81 9.22 -18.12 8.31
N LYS A 82 9.17 -19.05 7.35
CA LYS A 82 10.31 -19.83 6.87
C LYS A 82 11.03 -19.22 5.66
N ASN A 83 10.56 -18.08 5.15
CA ASN A 83 11.27 -17.32 4.11
C ASN A 83 12.41 -16.52 4.72
#